data_AF-A0A0G0BL82-F1
#
_entry.id   AF-A0A0G0BL82-F1
#
_cell.length_a   1.000
_cell.length_b   1.000
_cell.length_c   1.000
_cell.angle_alpha   90.00
_cell.angle_beta   90.00
_cell.angle_gamma   90.00
#
_symmetry.space_group_name_H-M   'P 1'
#
loop_
_entity.id
_entity.type
_entity.pdbx_description
1 polymer ?
#
loop_
_entity_poly.entity_id
_entity_poly.type
_entity_poly.pdbx_seq_one_letter_code
_entity_poly.pdbx_strand_id
1 'polypeptide(L)'
;MKKYLYIVFAIFLLVVFTGITLAKSDKSENSEDENSNKPIYVGRQLENTIRNTERLQERLLDTNNEDVEAEVEDIKDEQVDADTEIDNSLNDMKARPSIVKFIMGPDYKNAGQVRSQIVQLRNQIEKLTRLKDKLSTTNVATIDETIASLNSDLYDIELKLSEQLKGFSLLGWLSKLLANFTVVATPTPTGSSVPTVVPSPSASPEASSSPVPTETP
;
A
#
# COMPACT_ATOMS: atom_id res chain seq x y z
N MET A 1 21.62 50.39 -3.33
CA MET A 1 20.87 49.11 -3.37
C MET A 1 21.56 47.97 -2.63
N LYS A 2 22.88 47.74 -2.79
CA LYS A 2 23.61 46.66 -2.07
C LYS A 2 23.62 46.78 -0.54
N LYS A 3 23.48 48.00 0.02
CA LYS A 3 23.44 48.25 1.48
C LYS A 3 22.14 47.78 2.14
N TYR A 4 21.02 47.84 1.40
CA TYR A 4 19.72 47.35 1.89
C TYR A 4 19.60 45.83 1.78
N LEU A 5 20.37 45.19 0.88
CA LEU A 5 20.43 43.73 0.74
C LEU A 5 21.03 43.06 1.99
N TYR A 6 22.07 43.66 2.59
CA TYR A 6 22.67 43.16 3.85
C TYR A 6 21.75 43.37 5.06
N ILE A 7 20.99 44.46 5.09
CA ILE A 7 20.06 44.76 6.18
C ILE A 7 18.88 43.78 6.18
N VAL A 8 18.35 43.44 5.00
CA VAL A 8 17.29 42.42 4.87
C VAL A 8 17.81 41.02 5.22
N PHE A 9 19.05 40.69 4.84
CA PHE A 9 19.68 39.40 5.19
C PHE A 9 20.00 39.29 6.70
N ALA A 10 20.39 40.39 7.35
CA ALA A 10 20.63 40.42 8.80
C ALA A 10 19.34 40.30 9.62
N ILE A 11 18.22 40.87 9.13
CA ILE A 11 16.90 40.72 9.76
C ILE A 11 16.39 39.29 9.59
N PHE A 12 16.64 38.66 8.44
CA PHE A 12 16.30 37.25 8.22
C PHE A 12 17.10 36.30 9.14
N LEU A 13 18.35 36.62 9.45
CA LEU A 13 19.15 35.86 10.43
C LEU A 13 18.74 36.07 11.90
N LEU A 14 18.12 37.21 12.22
CA LEU A 14 17.70 37.52 13.59
C LEU A 14 16.32 36.90 13.95
N VAL A 15 15.46 36.65 12.96
CA VAL A 15 14.15 36.01 13.16
C VAL A 15 14.25 34.48 13.30
N VAL A 16 15.34 33.85 12.82
CA VAL A 16 15.56 32.40 13.01
C VAL A 16 16.06 32.07 14.43
N PHE A 17 16.43 33.06 15.24
CA PHE A 17 17.07 32.84 16.55
C PHE A 17 16.24 33.25 17.78
N THR A 18 14.94 33.56 17.65
CA THR A 18 14.12 33.94 18.82
C THR A 18 12.81 33.16 18.93
N GLY A 19 12.87 32.07 19.71
CA GLY A 19 11.73 31.36 20.30
C GLY A 19 12.15 29.93 20.66
N ILE A 20 12.23 29.47 21.92
CA ILE A 20 11.67 29.92 23.19
C ILE A 20 12.62 29.50 24.33
N THR A 21 12.74 30.36 25.34
CA THR A 21 13.42 30.14 26.64
C THR A 21 12.49 29.46 27.65
N LEU A 22 13.00 28.55 28.49
CA LEU A 22 12.57 28.46 29.89
C LEU A 22 13.70 27.92 30.78
N ALA A 23 14.21 28.78 31.67
CA ALA A 23 15.22 28.45 32.65
C ALA A 23 14.58 27.89 33.94
N LYS A 24 15.18 26.84 34.52
CA LYS A 24 15.12 26.54 35.95
C LYS A 24 16.49 26.07 36.45
N SER A 25 16.79 26.53 37.66
CA SER A 25 18.07 26.60 38.39
C SER A 25 18.72 25.27 38.75
N ASP A 26 20.06 25.30 38.73
CA ASP A 26 21.09 24.54 39.45
C ASP A 26 21.18 23.00 39.40
N LYS A 27 22.29 22.58 38.76
CA LYS A 27 23.30 21.62 39.22
C LYS A 27 22.89 20.16 39.46
N SER A 28 23.10 19.33 38.44
CA SER A 28 23.84 18.07 38.60
C SER A 28 24.40 17.59 37.26
N GLU A 29 25.69 17.31 37.29
CA GLU A 29 26.51 16.56 36.36
C GLU A 29 25.90 15.18 36.06
N ASN A 30 25.67 14.84 34.79
CA ASN A 30 26.09 13.57 34.18
C ASN A 30 25.73 13.56 32.67
N SER A 31 26.70 13.11 31.88
CA SER A 31 26.67 12.67 30.49
C SER A 31 25.37 12.03 30.02
N GLU A 32 24.92 12.40 28.82
CA GLU A 32 24.56 11.44 27.76
C GLU A 32 24.32 12.21 26.44
N ASP A 33 25.00 11.75 25.40
CA ASP A 33 24.80 12.12 24.01
C ASP A 33 23.34 11.89 23.59
N GLU A 34 22.65 12.90 23.09
CA GLU A 34 21.45 12.70 22.27
C GLU A 34 21.60 13.41 20.92
N ASN A 35 22.59 12.94 20.16
CA ASN A 35 22.51 12.94 18.71
C ASN A 35 21.30 12.08 18.34
N SER A 36 20.17 12.72 18.06
CA SER A 36 18.96 12.10 17.54
C SER A 36 19.17 11.61 16.09
N ASN A 37 20.12 10.70 15.91
CA ASN A 37 20.11 9.71 14.85
C ASN A 37 19.74 8.37 15.49
N LYS A 38 18.59 8.35 16.19
CA LYS A 38 17.96 7.09 16.54
C LYS A 38 17.51 6.48 15.21
N PRO A 39 18.00 5.31 14.77
CA PRO A 39 17.35 4.62 13.68
C PRO A 39 15.88 4.52 14.10
N ILE A 40 14.99 5.01 13.24
CA ILE A 40 13.56 4.88 13.46
C ILE A 40 13.31 3.38 13.43
N TYR A 41 13.22 2.76 14.61
CA TYR A 41 12.60 1.45 14.75
C TYR A 41 11.13 1.66 14.38
N VAL A 42 10.81 1.40 13.13
CA VAL A 42 9.44 1.23 12.69
C VAL A 42 9.01 -0.09 13.34
N GLY A 43 7.96 -0.04 14.16
CA GLY A 43 7.54 -1.20 14.95
C GLY A 43 7.03 -2.30 14.02
N ARG A 44 7.42 -3.55 14.29
CA ARG A 44 6.91 -4.76 13.64
C ARG A 44 5.40 -4.64 13.44
N GLN A 45 4.97 -4.68 12.18
CA GLN A 45 3.58 -4.51 11.78
C GLN A 45 2.73 -5.72 12.15
N LEU A 46 3.32 -6.91 12.15
CA LEU A 46 2.63 -8.19 12.36
C LEU A 46 2.93 -8.84 13.72
N GLU A 47 3.50 -8.12 14.68
CA GLU A 47 3.94 -8.66 15.98
C GLU A 47 2.87 -9.51 16.67
N ASN A 48 1.63 -9.01 16.74
CA ASN A 48 0.54 -9.69 17.44
C ASN A 48 0.08 -10.91 16.65
N THR A 49 -0.02 -10.76 15.32
CA THR A 49 -0.39 -11.85 14.42
C THR A 49 0.62 -12.99 14.48
N ILE A 50 1.92 -12.71 14.33
CA ILE A 50 2.99 -13.72 14.39
C ILE A 50 2.92 -14.49 15.71
N ARG A 51 2.78 -13.79 16.84
CA ARG A 51 2.66 -14.42 18.16
C ARG A 51 1.42 -15.32 18.27
N ASN A 52 0.30 -14.91 17.68
CA ASN A 52 -0.92 -15.72 17.70
C ASN A 52 -0.80 -16.93 16.76
N THR A 53 -0.10 -16.80 15.63
CA THR A 53 0.25 -17.91 14.74
C THR A 53 1.23 -18.89 15.39
N GLU A 54 2.23 -18.41 16.14
CA GLU A 54 3.14 -19.26 16.92
C GLU A 54 2.38 -20.09 17.96
N ARG A 55 1.45 -19.46 18.69
CA ARG A 55 0.57 -20.17 19.64
C ARG A 55 -0.32 -21.20 18.94
N LEU A 56 -0.77 -20.92 17.72
CA LEU A 56 -1.50 -21.92 16.93
C LEU A 56 -0.60 -23.11 16.61
N GLN A 57 0.62 -22.87 16.13
CA GLN A 57 1.59 -23.91 15.82
C GLN A 57 1.86 -24.80 17.04
N GLU A 58 2.15 -24.20 18.20
CA GLU A 58 2.39 -24.93 19.45
C GLU A 58 1.24 -25.86 19.84
N ARG A 59 -0.01 -25.44 19.60
CA ARG A 59 -1.20 -26.25 19.93
C ARG A 59 -1.47 -27.37 18.95
N LEU A 60 -0.97 -27.27 17.72
CA LEU A 60 -1.12 -28.28 16.69
C LEU A 60 -0.15 -29.44 16.87
N LEU A 61 1.04 -29.18 17.43
CA LEU A 61 2.01 -30.20 17.83
C LEU A 61 1.38 -31.27 18.75
N ASP A 62 0.46 -30.86 19.63
CA ASP A 62 -0.24 -31.77 20.56
C ASP A 62 -1.37 -32.58 19.89
N THR A 63 -1.76 -32.24 18.66
CA THR A 63 -2.97 -32.76 17.99
C THR A 63 -2.68 -33.81 16.89
N ASN A 64 -1.41 -34.10 16.57
CA ASN A 64 -1.00 -35.08 15.52
C ASN A 64 -1.65 -34.81 14.14
N ASN A 65 -1.81 -33.53 13.77
CA ASN A 65 -2.38 -33.12 12.48
C ASN A 65 -1.29 -32.43 11.63
N GLU A 66 -0.32 -33.23 11.17
CA GLU A 66 0.91 -32.77 10.50
C GLU A 66 0.61 -31.87 9.28
N ASP A 67 -0.43 -32.19 8.50
CA ASP A 67 -0.83 -31.37 7.33
C ASP A 67 -1.27 -29.95 7.73
N VAL A 68 -1.99 -29.83 8.84
CA VAL A 68 -2.47 -28.52 9.34
C VAL A 68 -1.34 -27.75 10.01
N GLU A 69 -0.45 -28.45 10.70
CA GLU A 69 0.74 -27.86 11.31
C GLU A 69 1.66 -27.24 10.25
N ALA A 70 1.95 -27.97 9.17
CA ALA A 70 2.76 -27.48 8.06
C ALA A 70 2.13 -26.23 7.41
N GLU A 71 0.80 -26.22 7.21
CA GLU A 71 0.10 -25.06 6.66
C GLU A 71 0.19 -23.83 7.59
N VAL A 72 0.17 -24.03 8.91
CA VAL A 72 0.34 -22.94 9.90
C VAL A 72 1.79 -22.47 9.98
N GLU A 73 2.75 -23.37 9.83
CA GLU A 73 4.17 -23.01 9.74
C GLU A 73 4.46 -22.15 8.51
N ASP A 74 3.98 -22.56 7.34
CA ASP A 74 4.08 -21.79 6.10
C ASP A 74 3.47 -20.39 6.26
N ILE A 75 2.30 -20.28 6.90
CA ILE A 75 1.65 -19.00 7.18
C ILE A 75 2.52 -18.12 8.09
N LYS A 76 3.12 -18.69 9.14
CA LYS A 76 4.00 -17.95 10.05
C LYS A 76 5.22 -17.42 9.31
N ASP A 77 5.88 -18.25 8.51
CA ASP A 77 7.08 -17.85 7.77
C ASP A 77 6.75 -16.74 6.75
N GLU A 78 5.65 -16.89 6.01
CA GLU A 78 5.16 -15.85 5.12
C GLU A 78 4.81 -14.54 5.89
N GLN A 79 4.30 -14.61 7.12
CA GLN A 79 4.03 -13.42 7.96
C GLN A 79 5.32 -12.71 8.39
N VAL A 80 6.36 -13.45 8.74
CA VAL A 80 7.67 -12.89 9.14
C VAL A 80 8.33 -12.18 7.95
N ASP A 81 8.29 -12.80 6.78
CA ASP A 81 8.80 -12.21 5.55
C ASP A 81 8.01 -10.95 5.16
N ALA A 82 6.67 -11.04 5.22
CA ALA A 82 5.80 -9.89 4.96
C ALA A 82 6.07 -8.73 5.92
N ASP A 83 6.24 -9.00 7.22
CA ASP A 83 6.56 -7.98 8.23
C ASP A 83 7.84 -7.22 7.85
N THR A 84 8.88 -7.95 7.50
CA THR A 84 10.18 -7.40 7.11
C THR A 84 10.08 -6.55 5.83
N GLU A 85 9.39 -7.06 4.81
CA GLU A 85 9.24 -6.35 3.55
C GLU A 85 8.37 -5.09 3.68
N ILE A 86 7.29 -5.16 4.45
CA ILE A 86 6.43 -4.02 4.73
C ILE A 86 7.22 -2.95 5.49
N ASP A 87 7.97 -3.36 6.53
CA ASP A 87 8.74 -2.42 7.34
C ASP A 87 9.80 -1.67 6.52
N ASN A 88 10.59 -2.42 5.75
CA ASN A 88 11.58 -1.86 4.83
C ASN A 88 10.93 -0.89 3.82
N SER A 89 9.84 -1.31 3.18
CA SER A 89 9.17 -0.51 2.16
C SER A 89 8.56 0.76 2.77
N LEU A 90 7.90 0.67 3.92
CA LEU A 90 7.34 1.84 4.61
C LEU A 90 8.44 2.79 5.10
N ASN A 91 9.57 2.26 5.57
CA ASN A 91 10.69 3.07 6.00
C ASN A 91 11.34 3.80 4.83
N ASP A 92 11.54 3.14 3.69
CA ASP A 92 12.06 3.76 2.47
C ASP A 92 11.13 4.88 1.97
N MET A 93 9.82 4.62 1.98
CA MET A 93 8.80 5.64 1.66
C MET A 93 8.91 6.86 2.58
N LYS A 94 9.11 6.63 3.89
CA LYS A 94 9.23 7.68 4.90
C LYS A 94 10.53 8.48 4.75
N ALA A 95 11.66 7.78 4.61
CA ALA A 95 13.00 8.35 4.53
C ALA A 95 13.23 9.18 3.26
N ARG A 96 12.43 8.96 2.22
CA ARG A 96 12.56 9.68 0.95
C ARG A 96 12.43 11.22 1.13
N PRO A 97 13.41 12.02 0.67
CA PRO A 97 13.42 13.47 0.91
C PRO A 97 12.22 14.20 0.33
N SER A 98 11.72 15.22 1.04
CA SER A 98 10.52 15.99 0.66
C SER A 98 10.65 16.69 -0.70
N ILE A 99 11.84 17.18 -1.07
CA ILE A 99 12.07 17.79 -2.39
C ILE A 99 11.90 16.78 -3.53
N VAL A 100 12.35 15.54 -3.33
CA VAL A 100 12.21 14.47 -4.31
C VAL A 100 10.74 14.04 -4.39
N LYS A 101 10.05 13.95 -3.24
CA LYS A 101 8.60 13.72 -3.18
C LYS A 101 7.81 14.80 -3.92
N PHE A 102 8.21 16.06 -3.82
CA PHE A 102 7.51 17.17 -4.47
C PHE A 102 7.68 17.19 -5.99
N ILE A 103 8.87 16.87 -6.51
CA ILE A 103 9.12 16.86 -7.96
C ILE A 103 8.58 15.57 -8.58
N MET A 104 8.98 14.43 -8.04
CA MET A 104 8.76 13.12 -8.66
C MET A 104 7.52 12.40 -8.11
N GLY A 105 6.97 12.83 -6.97
CA GLY A 105 5.85 12.21 -6.27
C GLY A 105 6.27 11.27 -5.13
N PRO A 106 5.31 10.75 -4.35
CA PRO A 106 5.58 9.75 -3.32
C PRO A 106 6.14 8.46 -3.94
N ASP A 107 6.73 7.61 -3.11
CA ASP A 107 7.40 6.40 -3.59
C ASP A 107 6.40 5.29 -3.93
N TYR A 108 5.92 5.31 -5.18
CA TYR A 108 4.95 4.34 -5.67
C TYR A 108 5.50 2.93 -5.85
N LYS A 109 6.83 2.77 -5.97
CA LYS A 109 7.46 1.46 -6.11
C LYS A 109 7.33 0.70 -4.80
N ASN A 110 7.79 1.32 -3.72
CA ASN A 110 7.71 0.75 -2.39
C ASN A 110 6.25 0.65 -1.91
N ALA A 111 5.38 1.60 -2.29
CA ALA A 111 3.93 1.46 -2.08
C ALA A 111 3.33 0.23 -2.77
N GLY A 112 3.82 -0.11 -3.98
CA GLY A 112 3.43 -1.31 -4.71
C GLY A 112 3.82 -2.59 -3.97
N GLN A 113 5.02 -2.61 -3.38
CA GLN A 113 5.47 -3.74 -2.56
C GLN A 113 4.56 -3.93 -1.35
N VAL A 114 4.29 -2.87 -0.59
CA VAL A 114 3.37 -2.94 0.57
C VAL A 114 1.98 -3.43 0.15
N ARG A 115 1.45 -2.97 -0.99
CA ARG A 115 0.16 -3.45 -1.52
C ARG A 115 0.16 -4.92 -1.90
N SER A 116 1.26 -5.41 -2.49
CA SER A 116 1.42 -6.82 -2.78
C SER A 116 1.37 -7.64 -1.49
N GLN A 117 2.10 -7.19 -0.47
CA GLN A 117 2.11 -7.84 0.85
C GLN A 117 0.72 -7.84 1.50
N ILE A 118 -0.03 -6.73 1.44
CA ILE A 118 -1.44 -6.69 1.89
C ILE A 118 -2.28 -7.78 1.22
N VAL A 119 -2.11 -8.02 -0.08
CA VAL A 119 -2.86 -9.08 -0.78
C VAL A 119 -2.45 -10.47 -0.29
N GLN A 120 -1.15 -10.71 -0.06
CA GLN A 120 -0.68 -11.98 0.49
C GLN A 120 -1.25 -12.25 1.90
N LEU A 121 -1.25 -11.24 2.77
CA LEU A 121 -1.83 -11.34 4.11
C LEU A 121 -3.35 -11.60 4.06
N ARG A 122 -4.07 -11.01 3.11
CA ARG A 122 -5.49 -11.33 2.89
C ARG A 122 -5.70 -12.78 2.45
N ASN A 123 -4.82 -13.31 1.60
CA ASN A 123 -4.87 -14.73 1.23
C ASN A 123 -4.60 -15.63 2.44
N GLN A 124 -3.72 -15.24 3.36
CA GLN A 124 -3.50 -15.97 4.62
C GLN A 124 -4.74 -15.98 5.51
N ILE A 125 -5.51 -14.89 5.56
CA ILE A 125 -6.82 -14.89 6.24
C ILE A 125 -7.73 -15.96 5.65
N GLU A 126 -7.74 -16.13 4.32
CA GLU A 126 -8.51 -17.18 3.67
C GLU A 126 -7.99 -18.58 4.01
N LYS A 127 -6.67 -18.80 4.00
CA LYS A 127 -6.04 -20.07 4.42
C LYS A 127 -6.45 -20.41 5.86
N LEU A 128 -6.24 -19.49 6.80
CA LEU A 128 -6.65 -19.62 8.20
C LEU A 128 -8.15 -19.91 8.35
N THR A 129 -9.00 -19.27 7.55
CA THR A 129 -10.44 -19.51 7.58
C THR A 129 -10.78 -20.94 7.14
N ARG A 130 -10.14 -21.46 6.08
CA ARG A 130 -10.33 -22.85 5.63
C ARG A 130 -9.82 -23.88 6.64
N LEU A 131 -8.78 -23.54 7.39
CA LEU A 131 -8.25 -24.40 8.44
C LEU A 131 -9.27 -24.64 9.56
N LYS A 132 -10.16 -23.67 9.86
CA LYS A 132 -11.20 -23.84 10.89
C LYS A 132 -12.06 -25.07 10.68
N ASP A 133 -12.38 -25.39 9.42
CA ASP A 133 -13.24 -26.54 9.07
C ASP A 133 -12.54 -27.89 9.33
N LYS A 134 -11.22 -27.90 9.50
CA LYS A 134 -10.39 -29.09 9.71
C LYS A 134 -10.00 -29.31 11.18
N LEU A 135 -10.42 -28.43 12.09
CA LEU A 135 -9.87 -28.33 13.45
C LEU A 135 -10.92 -28.48 14.57
N SER A 136 -10.43 -28.79 15.77
CA SER A 136 -11.26 -28.88 16.98
C SER A 136 -11.70 -27.49 17.48
N THR A 137 -12.82 -27.43 18.23
CA THR A 137 -13.42 -26.18 18.72
C THR A 137 -12.44 -25.26 19.45
N THR A 138 -11.51 -25.81 20.23
CA THR A 138 -10.53 -25.01 20.98
C THR A 138 -9.49 -24.37 20.06
N ASN A 139 -9.14 -25.01 18.94
CA ASN A 139 -8.18 -24.47 17.97
C ASN A 139 -8.84 -23.40 17.09
N VAL A 140 -10.14 -23.53 16.81
CA VAL A 140 -10.94 -22.53 16.08
C VAL A 140 -10.87 -21.14 16.74
N ALA A 141 -10.99 -21.07 18.08
CA ALA A 141 -10.95 -19.80 18.79
C ALA A 141 -9.61 -19.05 18.62
N THR A 142 -8.48 -19.76 18.61
CA THR A 142 -7.17 -19.13 18.37
C THR A 142 -7.01 -18.73 16.90
N ILE A 143 -7.60 -19.48 15.95
CA ILE A 143 -7.60 -19.07 14.54
C ILE A 143 -8.42 -17.80 14.34
N ASP A 144 -9.57 -17.68 15.03
CA ASP A 144 -10.35 -16.45 15.04
C ASP A 144 -9.54 -15.26 15.58
N GLU A 145 -8.79 -15.48 16.67
CA GLU A 145 -7.91 -14.46 17.25
C GLU A 145 -6.80 -14.04 16.28
N THR A 146 -6.12 -15.00 15.63
CA THR A 146 -5.09 -14.73 14.63
C THR A 146 -5.66 -13.96 13.44
N ILE A 147 -6.83 -14.33 12.93
CA ILE A 147 -7.51 -13.60 11.85
C ILE A 147 -7.88 -12.18 12.30
N ALA A 148 -8.35 -12.00 13.54
CA ALA A 148 -8.68 -10.68 14.07
C ALA A 148 -7.44 -9.79 14.16
N SER A 149 -6.31 -10.31 14.67
CA SER A 149 -5.03 -9.60 14.67
C SER A 149 -4.59 -9.24 13.25
N LEU A 150 -4.67 -10.17 12.30
CA LEU A 150 -4.22 -9.92 10.94
C LEU A 150 -5.07 -8.85 10.23
N ASN A 151 -6.37 -8.80 10.49
CA ASN A 151 -7.24 -7.73 9.99
C ASN A 151 -6.90 -6.36 10.62
N SER A 152 -6.59 -6.33 11.92
CA SER A 152 -6.15 -5.10 12.60
C SER A 152 -4.84 -4.59 12.02
N ASP A 153 -3.86 -5.48 11.86
CA ASP A 153 -2.53 -5.14 11.32
C ASP A 153 -2.67 -4.65 9.87
N LEU A 154 -3.50 -5.30 9.04
CA LEU A 154 -3.82 -4.86 7.68
C LEU A 154 -4.38 -3.43 7.64
N TYR A 155 -5.32 -3.11 8.54
CA TYR A 155 -5.88 -1.76 8.63
C TYR A 155 -4.80 -0.72 8.96
N ASP A 156 -3.92 -1.03 9.91
CA ASP A 156 -2.84 -0.14 10.32
C ASP A 156 -1.80 0.05 9.20
N ILE A 157 -1.46 -1.02 8.48
CA ILE A 157 -0.57 -0.96 7.31
C ILE A 157 -1.20 -0.11 6.20
N GLU A 158 -2.48 -0.29 5.91
CA GLU A 158 -3.20 0.51 4.91
C GLU A 158 -3.25 1.99 5.29
N LEU A 159 -3.45 2.29 6.57
CA LEU A 159 -3.44 3.65 7.10
C LEU A 159 -2.05 4.30 6.94
N LYS A 160 -0.99 3.59 7.33
CA LYS A 160 0.40 4.06 7.18
C LYS A 160 0.77 4.26 5.71
N LEU A 161 0.40 3.31 4.86
CA LEU A 161 0.61 3.39 3.41
C LEU A 161 -0.11 4.62 2.82
N SER A 162 -1.37 4.83 3.19
CA SER A 162 -2.15 5.99 2.76
C SER A 162 -1.49 7.30 3.20
N GLU A 163 -1.01 7.37 4.44
CA GLU A 163 -0.30 8.53 4.97
C GLU A 163 0.98 8.83 4.17
N GLN A 164 1.78 7.81 3.85
CA GLN A 164 3.00 8.00 3.05
C GLN A 164 2.73 8.38 1.58
N LEU A 165 1.55 8.05 1.07
CA LEU A 165 1.11 8.41 -0.29
C LEU A 165 0.49 9.81 -0.37
N LYS A 166 0.18 10.47 0.75
CA LYS A 166 -0.29 11.85 0.76
C LYS A 166 0.86 12.78 0.36
N GLY A 167 0.84 13.24 -0.88
CA GLY A 167 1.84 14.16 -1.40
C GLY A 167 1.50 14.68 -2.79
N PHE A 168 1.86 15.93 -3.04
CA PHE A 168 1.71 16.54 -4.36
C PHE A 168 2.98 16.32 -5.20
N SER A 169 2.82 15.91 -6.46
CA SER A 169 3.90 15.73 -7.44
C SER A 169 3.79 16.75 -8.56
N LEU A 170 4.83 17.57 -8.76
CA LEU A 170 4.90 18.53 -9.86
C LEU A 170 4.93 17.85 -11.22
N LEU A 171 5.70 16.79 -11.40
CA LEU A 171 5.76 16.09 -12.69
C LEU A 171 4.46 15.36 -13.00
N GLY A 172 3.78 14.83 -11.98
CA GLY A 172 2.45 14.24 -12.15
C GLY A 172 1.41 15.28 -12.57
N TRP A 173 1.40 16.44 -11.91
CA TRP A 173 0.54 17.55 -12.28
C TRP A 173 0.88 18.12 -13.66
N LEU A 174 2.15 18.30 -13.99
CA LEU A 174 2.61 18.85 -15.28
C LEU A 174 2.29 17.89 -16.43
N SER A 175 2.50 16.58 -16.24
CA SER A 175 2.11 15.55 -17.20
C SER A 175 0.61 15.59 -17.47
N LYS A 176 -0.21 15.75 -16.43
CA LYS A 176 -1.67 15.91 -16.58
C LYS A 176 -2.05 17.18 -17.35
N LEU A 177 -1.32 18.29 -17.15
CA LEU A 177 -1.56 19.53 -17.88
C LEU A 177 -1.18 19.41 -19.37
N LEU A 178 -0.07 18.73 -19.68
CA LEU A 178 0.37 18.48 -21.05
C LEU A 178 -0.51 17.45 -21.77
N ALA A 179 -0.98 16.43 -21.07
CA ALA A 179 -1.94 15.45 -21.60
C ALA A 179 -3.29 16.10 -21.94
N ASN A 180 -3.73 17.10 -21.16
CA ASN A 180 -4.91 17.89 -21.49
C ASN A 180 -4.67 18.89 -22.63
N PHE A 181 -3.41 19.12 -23.02
CA PHE A 181 -3.01 20.01 -24.10
C PHE A 181 -2.82 19.25 -25.44
N THR A 182 -2.97 17.92 -25.46
CA THR A 182 -3.00 17.18 -26.73
C THR A 182 -4.33 17.45 -27.43
N VAL A 183 -4.31 18.53 -28.21
CA VAL A 183 -5.13 18.88 -29.37
C VAL A 183 -6.44 18.08 -29.47
N VAL A 184 -7.56 18.75 -29.21
CA VAL A 184 -8.83 18.44 -29.88
C VAL A 184 -8.51 18.34 -31.37
N ALA A 185 -8.43 17.12 -31.91
CA ALA A 185 -8.51 16.92 -33.33
C ALA A 185 -9.86 17.50 -33.75
N THR A 186 -9.81 18.63 -34.43
CA THR A 186 -10.95 19.31 -35.04
C THR A 186 -11.81 18.25 -35.75
N PRO A 187 -13.14 18.15 -35.52
CA PRO A 187 -13.98 17.39 -36.43
C PRO A 187 -13.87 18.07 -37.78
N THR A 188 -13.20 17.42 -38.74
CA THR A 188 -13.16 17.86 -40.13
C THR A 188 -14.60 18.04 -40.62
N PRO A 189 -15.02 19.24 -41.07
CA PRO A 189 -16.35 19.43 -41.60
C PRO A 189 -16.52 18.61 -42.88
N THR A 190 -17.58 17.80 -42.88
CA THR A 190 -18.10 17.04 -44.01
C THR A 190 -18.27 17.93 -45.25
N GLY A 191 -17.47 17.66 -46.28
CA GLY A 191 -17.74 18.10 -47.65
C GLY A 191 -18.74 17.17 -48.31
N SER A 192 -19.99 17.60 -48.37
CA SER A 192 -21.12 16.96 -49.05
C SER A 192 -20.93 16.96 -50.57
N SER A 193 -20.90 15.78 -51.21
CA SER A 193 -21.16 15.63 -52.65
C SER A 193 -22.35 14.68 -52.86
N VAL A 194 -23.50 15.32 -53.13
CA VAL A 194 -24.70 14.97 -53.92
C VAL A 194 -25.06 13.47 -54.15
N PRO A 195 -26.35 13.10 -54.01
CA PRO A 195 -26.83 11.73 -54.18
C PRO A 195 -27.08 11.36 -55.65
N THR A 196 -26.63 10.17 -56.06
CA THR A 196 -27.17 9.49 -57.24
C THR A 196 -27.96 8.27 -56.78
N VAL A 197 -29.28 8.41 -56.89
CA VAL A 197 -30.28 7.35 -56.77
C VAL A 197 -30.11 6.37 -57.94
N VAL A 198 -30.28 5.05 -57.70
CA VAL A 198 -30.94 4.04 -58.56
C VAL A 198 -30.82 2.65 -57.89
N PRO A 199 -31.81 1.74 -58.04
CA PRO A 199 -32.42 1.04 -56.92
C PRO A 199 -32.09 -0.46 -56.76
N SER A 200 -32.54 -0.97 -55.60
CA SER A 200 -32.74 -2.37 -55.19
C SER A 200 -33.56 -3.20 -56.20
N PRO A 201 -33.38 -4.54 -56.24
CA PRO A 201 -34.28 -5.46 -55.51
C PRO A 201 -33.52 -6.58 -54.74
N SER A 202 -33.97 -6.99 -53.54
CA SER A 202 -34.77 -8.21 -53.23
C SER A 202 -34.04 -9.54 -53.55
N ALA A 203 -33.82 -10.52 -52.68
CA ALA A 203 -34.55 -11.12 -51.55
C ALA A 203 -33.55 -11.80 -50.57
N SER A 204 -33.72 -11.87 -49.23
CA SER A 204 -34.48 -12.85 -48.40
C SER A 204 -33.98 -14.32 -48.48
N PRO A 205 -34.25 -15.22 -47.51
CA PRO A 205 -33.42 -15.51 -46.32
C PRO A 205 -33.13 -17.02 -46.13
N GLU A 206 -32.20 -17.42 -45.24
CA GLU A 206 -32.18 -18.78 -44.63
C GLU A 206 -31.26 -18.76 -43.39
N ALA A 207 -31.81 -18.74 -42.17
CA ALA A 207 -32.18 -19.88 -41.32
C ALA A 207 -30.96 -20.73 -40.88
N SER A 208 -30.57 -20.64 -39.60
CA SER A 208 -30.92 -21.61 -38.54
C SER A 208 -30.24 -22.97 -38.77
N SER A 209 -29.38 -23.46 -37.87
CA SER A 209 -29.85 -24.03 -36.61
C SER A 209 -28.70 -24.52 -35.73
N SER A 210 -28.80 -24.31 -34.41
CA SER A 210 -28.35 -25.29 -33.41
C SER A 210 -29.29 -26.49 -33.42
N PRO A 211 -28.85 -27.68 -32.97
CA PRO A 211 -29.33 -28.09 -31.65
C PRO A 211 -28.29 -28.83 -30.78
N VAL A 212 -28.69 -28.93 -29.51
CA VAL A 212 -28.02 -29.48 -28.31
C VAL A 212 -28.27 -31.02 -28.20
N PRO A 213 -28.12 -31.68 -27.04
CA PRO A 213 -27.14 -32.72 -26.66
C PRO A 213 -27.66 -34.16 -26.74
N THR A 214 -26.86 -35.19 -26.43
CA THR A 214 -27.36 -36.52 -26.00
C THR A 214 -26.34 -37.26 -25.12
N GLU A 215 -26.85 -37.79 -24.02
CA GLU A 215 -26.19 -38.59 -22.99
C GLU A 215 -25.90 -40.05 -23.42
N THR A 216 -24.99 -40.65 -22.65
CA THR A 216 -24.71 -42.05 -22.22
C THR A 216 -25.70 -43.17 -22.62
N PRO A 217 -25.21 -44.40 -22.74
CA PRO A 217 -25.27 -45.33 -21.59
C PRO A 217 -23.93 -45.97 -21.20
#